data_AF-H3BXJ8-F1
#
_entry.id   AF-H3BXJ8-F1
#
_cell.length_a   1.000
_cell.length_b   1.000
_cell.length_c   1.000
_cell.angle_alpha   90.00
_cell.angle_beta   90.00
_cell.angle_gamma   90.00
#
_symmetry.space_group_name_H-M   'P 1'
#
loop_
_entity.id
_entity.type
_entity.pdbx_description
1 polymer ?
#
loop_
_entity_poly.entity_id
_entity_poly.type
_entity_poly.pdbx_seq_one_letter_code
_entity_poly.pdbx_strand_id
1 'polypeptide(L)'
;MVSGLGEAWGHTSRTRPLDNIGRELGSHLLQTLDGFIFVVAPDGKIMYISETASVHLGLSQVELTGNSIYEYVHPADHDEM
;
A
#
# COMPACT_ATOMS: atom_id res chain seq x y z
N MET A 1 -45.78 3.36 -20.73
CA MET A 1 -44.59 3.13 -21.57
C MET A 1 -43.44 3.95 -21.01
N VAL A 2 -42.27 3.35 -21.04
CA VAL A 2 -41.06 3.55 -20.22
C VAL A 2 -40.18 4.76 -20.62
N SER A 3 -39.30 5.14 -19.68
CA SER A 3 -38.01 5.87 -19.83
C SER A 3 -38.02 7.38 -19.49
N GLY A 4 -37.09 7.94 -18.70
CA GLY A 4 -35.73 7.46 -18.40
C GLY A 4 -35.21 7.87 -17.02
N LEU A 5 -34.60 6.89 -16.36
CA LEU A 5 -33.68 6.99 -15.23
C LEU A 5 -32.30 7.36 -15.77
N GLY A 6 -31.63 8.39 -15.23
CA GLY A 6 -30.30 8.74 -15.78
C GLY A 6 -29.49 9.85 -15.12
N GLU A 7 -29.63 10.17 -13.83
CA GLU A 7 -28.80 11.22 -13.19
C GLU A 7 -28.28 10.84 -11.79
N ALA A 8 -28.01 9.56 -11.53
CA ALA A 8 -27.51 9.08 -10.24
C ALA A 8 -26.10 8.47 -10.34
N TRP A 9 -25.16 9.16 -10.97
CA TRP A 9 -23.72 8.82 -10.88
C TRP A 9 -22.86 10.08 -10.78
N GLY A 10 -23.20 10.96 -9.83
CA GLY A 10 -22.27 11.97 -9.33
C GLY A 10 -21.31 11.30 -8.36
N HIS A 11 -20.03 11.21 -8.73
CA HIS A 11 -18.93 10.73 -7.92
C HIS A 11 -18.88 11.44 -6.56
N THR A 12 -19.52 10.88 -5.55
CA THR A 12 -19.19 11.15 -4.16
C THR A 12 -18.22 10.07 -3.72
N SER A 13 -16.95 10.24 -4.08
CA SER A 13 -15.86 9.69 -3.28
C SER A 13 -15.91 10.41 -1.92
N ARG A 14 -16.86 10.01 -1.09
CA ARG A 14 -16.93 10.41 0.31
C ARG A 14 -15.76 9.72 0.98
N THR A 15 -14.60 10.37 0.95
CA THR A 15 -13.45 10.04 1.80
C THR A 15 -13.99 9.98 3.22
N ARG A 16 -14.01 8.79 3.82
CA ARG A 16 -14.52 8.64 5.17
C ARG A 16 -13.50 9.36 6.07
N PRO A 17 -13.93 10.12 7.08
CA PRO A 17 -13.01 10.76 8.03
C PRO A 17 -11.98 9.78 8.62
N LEU A 18 -12.35 8.50 8.74
CA LEU A 18 -11.49 7.41 9.19
C LEU A 18 -10.33 7.11 8.22
N ASP A 19 -10.51 7.29 6.91
CA ASP A 19 -9.44 7.10 5.92
C ASP A 19 -8.35 8.17 6.07
N ASN A 20 -8.75 9.42 6.36
CA ASN A 20 -7.80 10.51 6.61
C ASN A 20 -7.00 10.28 7.89
N ILE A 21 -7.69 9.88 8.97
CA ILE A 21 -7.03 9.58 10.25
C ILE A 21 -6.06 8.40 10.08
N GLY A 22 -6.45 7.34 9.36
CA GLY A 22 -5.56 6.21 9.08
C GLY A 22 -4.30 6.61 8.31
N ARG A 23 -4.42 7.54 7.36
CA ARG A 23 -3.28 8.08 6.60
C ARG A 23 -2.37 8.97 7.46
N GLU A 24 -2.95 9.83 8.30
CA GLU A 24 -2.17 10.67 9.22
C GLU A 24 -1.48 9.85 10.31
N LEU A 25 -2.16 8.86 10.88
CA LEU A 25 -1.53 7.95 11.83
C LEU A 25 -0.43 7.12 11.14
N GLY A 26 -0.68 6.64 9.92
CA GLY A 26 0.33 5.95 9.12
C GLY A 26 1.56 6.81 8.84
N SER A 27 1.37 8.10 8.51
CA SER A 27 2.50 9.00 8.28
C SER A 27 3.28 9.29 9.55
N HIS A 28 2.61 9.51 10.69
CA HIS A 28 3.29 9.73 11.98
C HIS A 28 4.02 8.47 12.45
N LEU A 29 3.43 7.30 12.22
CA LEU A 29 4.06 6.02 12.56
C LEU A 29 5.31 5.80 11.69
N LEU A 30 5.23 6.05 10.38
CA LEU A 30 6.38 5.99 9.46
C LEU A 30 7.43 7.09 9.70
N GLN A 31 7.06 8.20 10.31
CA GLN A 31 8.01 9.24 10.71
C GLN A 31 8.73 8.89 12.02
N THR A 32 8.07 8.12 12.89
CA THR A 32 8.63 7.71 14.19
C THR A 32 9.41 6.39 14.07
N LEU A 33 8.93 5.48 13.23
CA LEU A 33 9.66 4.28 12.82
C LEU A 33 10.69 4.70 11.76
N ASP A 34 11.96 4.41 12.00
CA ASP A 34 13.02 4.54 10.98
C ASP A 34 12.89 3.39 9.96
N GLY A 35 11.79 3.38 9.21
CA GLY A 35 11.45 2.27 8.33
C GLY A 35 10.30 2.53 7.37
N PHE A 36 9.78 1.44 6.83
CA PHE A 36 8.72 1.43 5.82
C PHE A 36 7.72 0.32 6.10
N ILE A 37 6.52 0.47 5.56
CA ILE A 37 5.45 -0.53 5.66
C ILE A 37 5.23 -1.12 4.28
N PHE A 38 5.06 -2.43 4.23
CA PHE A 38 4.67 -3.15 3.03
C PHE A 38 3.56 -4.15 3.35
N VAL A 39 2.76 -4.47 2.34
CA VAL A 39 1.71 -5.47 2.39
C VAL A 39 1.99 -6.47 1.29
N VAL A 40 2.11 -7.74 1.68
CA VAL A 40 2.34 -8.87 0.78
C VAL A 40 1.11 -9.76 0.71
N ALA A 41 0.84 -10.30 -0.46
CA ALA A 41 -0.15 -11.34 -0.65
C ALA A 41 0.39 -12.69 -0.13
N PRO A 42 -0.49 -13.69 0.09
CA PRO A 42 -0.08 -15.00 0.60
C PRO A 42 0.90 -15.77 -0.29
N ASP A 43 1.00 -15.40 -1.56
CA ASP A 43 1.97 -15.90 -2.53
C ASP A 43 3.33 -15.18 -2.45
N GLY A 44 3.49 -14.23 -1.52
CA GLY A 44 4.70 -13.43 -1.33
C GLY A 44 4.79 -12.21 -2.26
N LYS A 45 3.75 -11.92 -3.05
CA LYS A 45 3.76 -10.77 -3.96
C LYS A 45 3.52 -9.46 -3.20
N ILE A 46 4.37 -8.47 -3.42
CA ILE A 46 4.20 -7.15 -2.80
C ILE A 46 3.00 -6.44 -3.45
N MET A 47 1.94 -6.23 -2.66
CA MET A 47 0.71 -5.57 -3.08
C MET A 47 0.74 -4.06 -2.81
N TYR A 48 1.43 -3.65 -1.75
CA TYR A 48 1.60 -2.25 -1.40
C TYR A 48 2.94 -2.06 -0.69
N ILE A 49 3.57 -0.90 -0.91
CA ILE A 49 4.71 -0.45 -0.12
C ILE A 49 4.68 1.07 0.03
N SER A 50 5.10 1.56 1.19
CA SER A 50 5.17 3.00 1.46
C SER A 50 6.27 3.68 0.65
N GLU A 51 6.06 4.95 0.30
CA GLU A 51 7.03 5.75 -0.46
C GLU A 51 8.37 5.89 0.27
N THR A 52 8.35 5.81 1.62
CA THR A 52 9.55 5.84 2.48
C THR A 52 10.49 4.66 2.25
N ALA A 53 10.03 3.55 1.64
CA ALA A 53 10.90 2.42 1.31
C ALA A 53 12.03 2.82 0.35
N SER A 54 11.79 3.78 -0.55
CA SER A 54 12.83 4.27 -1.45
C SER A 54 13.99 4.94 -0.72
N VAL A 55 13.76 5.52 0.46
CA VAL A 55 14.80 6.14 1.28
C VAL A 55 15.65 5.08 1.99
N HIS A 56 15.02 3.97 2.40
CA HIS A 56 15.68 2.94 3.21
C HIS A 56 16.32 1.84 2.37
N LEU A 57 15.67 1.42 1.29
CA LEU A 57 16.13 0.34 0.40
C LEU A 57 16.78 0.87 -0.89
N GLY A 58 16.55 2.14 -1.24
CA GLY A 58 17.02 2.71 -2.50
C GLY A 58 16.22 2.27 -3.74
N LEU A 59 15.14 1.51 -3.55
CA LEU A 59 14.30 0.97 -4.62
C LEU A 59 12.96 1.70 -4.67
N SER A 60 12.48 1.99 -5.87
CA SER A 60 11.20 2.71 -6.02
C SER A 60 9.99 1.81 -5.74
N GLN A 61 8.87 2.42 -5.36
CA GLN A 61 7.61 1.70 -5.13
C GLN A 61 7.19 0.89 -6.37
N VAL A 62 7.40 1.41 -7.58
CA VAL A 62 7.04 0.72 -8.83
C VAL A 62 7.93 -0.48 -9.11
N GLU A 63 9.19 -0.45 -8.68
CA GLU A 63 10.11 -1.58 -8.82
C GLU A 63 9.83 -2.69 -7.81
N LEU A 64 9.27 -2.35 -6.64
CA LEU A 64 8.96 -3.34 -5.61
C LEU A 64 7.54 -3.91 -5.78
N THR A 65 6.57 -3.08 -6.16
CA THR A 65 5.18 -3.49 -6.25
C THR A 65 4.99 -4.51 -7.36
N GLY A 66 4.41 -5.66 -7.02
CA GLY A 66 4.15 -6.75 -7.95
C GLY A 66 5.27 -7.77 -8.10
N ASN A 67 6.44 -7.52 -7.52
CA ASN A 67 7.50 -8.51 -7.41
C ASN A 67 7.34 -9.34 -6.13
N SER A 68 8.03 -10.48 -6.09
CA SER A 68 8.03 -11.34 -4.92
C SER A 68 8.97 -10.77 -3.86
N ILE A 69 8.50 -10.65 -2.62
CA ILE A 69 9.30 -10.14 -1.50
C ILE A 69 10.58 -10.95 -1.28
N TYR A 70 10.55 -12.24 -1.60
CA TYR A 70 11.69 -13.17 -1.54
C TYR A 70 12.85 -12.79 -2.47
N GLU A 71 12.65 -11.92 -3.46
CA GLU A 71 13.76 -11.42 -4.29
C GLU A 71 14.59 -10.34 -3.57
N TYR A 72 14.01 -9.73 -2.54
CA TYR A 72 14.61 -8.63 -1.78
C TYR A 72 14.98 -9.03 -0.35
N VAL A 73 14.39 -10.10 0.17
CA VAL A 73 14.74 -10.68 1.46
C VAL A 73 15.96 -11.58 1.30
N HIS A 74 16.83 -11.59 2.31
CA HIS A 74 18.02 -12.43 2.29
C HIS A 74 17.60 -13.91 2.43
N PRO A 75 18.19 -14.85 1.67
CA PRO A 75 17.75 -16.26 1.64
C PRO A 75 17.86 -16.99 2.98
N ALA A 76 18.67 -16.47 3.92
CA ALA A 76 18.74 -17.00 5.28
C ALA A 76 17.46 -16.70 6.10
N ASP A 77 16.77 -15.60 5.80
CA ASP A 77 15.54 -15.18 6.46
C ASP A 77 14.29 -15.79 5.81
N HIS A 78 14.44 -16.52 4.69
CA HIS A 78 13.31 -17.19 4.02
C HIS A 78 12.75 -18.38 4.80
N ASP A 79 13.56 -19.01 5.66
CA ASP A 79 13.15 -20.15 6.47
C ASP A 79 12.32 -19.70 7.71
N GLU A 80 12.39 -18.41 8.06
CA GLU A 80 11.76 -17.83 9.26
C GLU A 80 10.41 -17.12 8.97
N MET A 81 9.98 -17.06 7.69
CA MET A 81 8.71 -16.48 7.25
C MET A 81 7.60 -17.52 7.06
#